data_AF-A0A2P2LFP5-F1
#
_entry.id   AF-A0A2P2LFP5-F1
#
_cell.length_a   1.000
_cell.length_b   1.000
_cell.length_c   1.000
_cell.angle_alpha   90.00
_cell.angle_beta   90.00
_cell.angle_gamma   90.00
#
_symmetry.space_group_name_H-M   'P 1'
#
loop_
_entity.id
_entity.type
_entity.pdbx_description
1 polymer ?
#
loop_
_entity_poly.entity_id
_entity_poly.type
_entity_poly.pdbx_seq_one_letter_code
_entity_poly.pdbx_strand_id
1 'polypeptide(L)' 'MQIALDEAAFLLDLASIEGTWDDVVERISECYREAGLDDIANFVLYKD' A
#
# COMPACT_ATOMS: atom_id res chain seq x y z
N MET A 1 -1.61 12.09 7.04
CA MET A 1 -2.84 11.33 6.72
C MET A 1 -3.18 11.40 5.23
N GLN A 2 -3.49 12.57 4.63
CA GLN A 2 -3.83 12.60 3.18
C GLN A 2 -2.66 12.22 2.26
N ILE A 3 -1.46 12.75 2.50
CA ILE A 3 -0.28 12.48 1.63
C ILE A 3 0.06 10.98 1.54
N ALA A 4 0.07 10.28 2.67
CA ALA A 4 0.37 8.84 2.70
C ALA A 4 -0.69 8.01 1.97
N LEU A 5 -1.97 8.37 2.09
CA LEU A 5 -3.05 7.68 1.37
C LEU A 5 -2.99 7.95 -0.14
N ASP A 6 -2.66 9.17 -0.55
CA ASP A 6 -2.46 9.52 -1.96
C ASP A 6 -1.27 8.76 -2.56
N GLU A 7 -0.18 8.60 -1.79
CA GLU A 7 0.98 7.80 -2.19
C GLU A 7 0.62 6.31 -2.33
N ALA A 8 -0.11 5.75 -1.36
CA ALA A 8 -0.58 4.37 -1.45
C ALA A 8 -1.46 4.13 -2.69
N ALA A 9 -2.39 5.05 -2.98
CA ALA A 9 -3.27 4.94 -4.15
C ALA A 9 -2.47 5.00 -5.47
N PHE A 10 -1.49 5.89 -5.57
CA PHE A 10 -0.62 5.99 -6.73
C PHE A 10 0.22 4.72 -6.95
N LEU A 11 0.82 4.18 -5.88
CA LEU A 11 1.63 2.96 -5.94
C LEU A 11 0.79 1.74 -6.31
N LEU A 12 -0.44 1.66 -5.79
CA LEU A 12 -1.41 0.62 -6.12
C LEU A 12 -1.74 0.61 -7.62
N ASP A 13 -2.06 1.79 -8.17
CA ASP A 13 -2.37 1.96 -9.58
C ASP A 13 -1.17 1.60 -10.47
N LEU A 14 0.03 2.04 -10.10
CA LEU A 14 1.24 1.75 -10.85
C LEU A 14 1.55 0.25 -10.87
N ALA A 15 1.52 -0.41 -9.72
CA ALA A 15 1.78 -1.84 -9.63
C ALA A 15 0.70 -2.70 -10.30
N SER A 16 -0.55 -2.22 -10.36
CA SER A 16 -1.59 -2.89 -11.14
C SER A 16 -1.30 -2.86 -12.65
N ILE A 17 -0.60 -1.84 -13.14
CA ILE A 17 -0.26 -1.69 -14.56
C ILE A 17 1.04 -2.44 -14.88
N GLU A 18 2.07 -2.27 -14.04
CA GLU A 18 3.40 -2.82 -14.27
C GLU A 18 3.55 -4.28 -13.80
N GLY A 19 2.63 -4.77 -12.95
CA GLY A 19 2.71 -6.11 -12.36
C GLY A 19 3.76 -6.22 -11.24
N THR A 20 4.21 -5.10 -10.68
CA THR A 20 5.28 -4.98 -9.67
C THR A 20 4.74 -4.95 -8.24
N TRP A 21 3.63 -5.66 -7.97
CA TRP A 21 2.96 -5.66 -6.67
C TRP A 21 3.90 -5.96 -5.51
N ASP A 22 4.75 -6.96 -5.67
CA ASP A 22 5.69 -7.39 -4.64
C ASP A 22 6.73 -6.33 -4.26
N ASP A 23 7.04 -5.41 -5.17
CA ASP A 23 8.04 -4.35 -4.96
C ASP A 23 7.47 -3.15 -4.20
N VAL A 24 6.15 -2.93 -4.28
CA VAL A 24 5.49 -1.75 -3.71
C VAL A 24 4.58 -2.06 -2.52
N VAL A 25 4.17 -3.32 -2.34
CA VAL A 25 3.20 -3.73 -1.30
C VAL A 25 3.67 -3.37 0.12
N GLU A 26 4.98 -3.45 0.38
CA GLU A 26 5.56 -3.01 1.66
C GLU A 26 5.37 -1.50 1.86
N ARG A 27 5.64 -0.68 0.84
CA ARG A 27 5.49 0.78 0.91
C ARG A 27 4.02 1.19 1.06
N ILE A 28 3.11 0.49 0.37
CA ILE A 28 1.66 0.68 0.51
C ILE A 28 1.22 0.37 1.94
N SER A 29 1.74 -0.70 2.55
CA SER A 29 1.43 -1.05 3.94
C SER A 29 1.90 0.01 4.94
N GLU A 30 3.09 0.59 4.75
CA GLU A 30 3.62 1.67 5.59
C GLU A 30 2.71 2.90 5.53
N CYS A 31 2.26 3.26 4.32
CA CYS A 31 1.35 4.39 4.11
C CYS A 31 0.02 4.22 4.87
N TYR A 32 -0.55 3.00 4.87
CA TYR A 32 -1.76 2.70 5.65
C TYR A 32 -1.52 2.77 7.16
N ARG A 33 -0.35 2.29 7.63
CA ARG A 33 0.04 2.39 9.05
C ARG A 33 0.20 3.85 9.49
N GLU A 34 0.81 4.71 8.66
CA GLU A 34 0.92 6.15 8.93
C GLU A 34 -0.45 6.86 8.94
N ALA A 35 -1.44 6.31 8.25
CA ALA A 35 -2.82 6.78 8.29
C ALA A 35 -3.61 6.25 9.51
N GLY A 36 -3.01 5.37 10.34
CA GLY A 36 -3.67 4.71 11.47
C GLY A 36 -4.58 3.55 11.06
N LEU A 37 -4.39 3.01 9.85
CA LEU A 37 -5.15 1.90 9.27
C LEU A 37 -4.35 0.60 9.32
N ASP A 38 -3.92 0.20 10.53
CA ASP A 38 -3.08 -0.97 10.74
C ASP A 38 -3.70 -2.29 10.24
N ASP A 39 -5.03 -2.44 10.36
CA ASP A 39 -5.73 -3.61 9.85
C ASP A 39 -5.60 -3.73 8.32
N ILE A 40 -5.67 -2.60 7.61
CA ILE A 40 -5.51 -2.56 6.15
C ILE A 40 -4.05 -2.79 5.78
N ALA A 41 -3.10 -2.21 6.53
CA ALA A 41 -1.68 -2.43 6.32
C ALA A 41 -1.30 -3.92 6.43
N ASN A 42 -1.87 -4.64 7.40
CA ASN A 42 -1.66 -6.08 7.55
C ASN A 42 -2.38 -6.89 6.46
N PHE A 43 -3.57 -6.44 6.03
CA PHE A 43 -4.31 -7.08 4.95
C PHE A 43 -3.57 -7.03 3.61
N VAL A 44 -2.97 -5.90 3.25
CA VAL A 44 -2.24 -5.79 1.97
C VAL A 44 -0.97 -6.64 1.94
N LEU A 45 -0.35 -6.88 3.09
CA LEU A 45 0.81 -7.77 3.23
C LEU A 45 0.44 -9.26 3.32
N TYR A 46 -0.84 -9.58 3.50
CA TYR A 46 -1.29 -10.95 3.63
C TYR A 46 -1.13 -11.67 2.28
N LYS A 47 -0.24 -12.67 2.25
CA LYS A 47 -0.07 -13.61 1.14
C LYS A 47 -0.50 -14.98 1.65
N ASP A 48 -1.58 -15.51 1.08
CA ASP A 48 -2.12 -16.85 1.36
C ASP A 48 -1.15 -17.96 0.92
#